data_AF-A0A383DXF7-F1
#
_entry.id   AF-A0A383DXF7-F1
#
_cell.length_a   1.000
_cell.length_b   1.000
_cell.length_c   1.000
_cell.angle_alpha   90.00
_cell.angle_beta   90.00
_cell.angle_gamma   90.00
#
_symmetry.space_group_name_H-M   'P 1'
#
loop_
_entity.id
_entity.type
_entity.pdbx_description
1 polymer ?
#
loop_
_entity_poly.entity_id
_entity_poly.type
_entity_poly.pdbx_seq_one_letter_code
_entity_poly.pdbx_strand_id
1 'polypeptide(L)'
;MNFFKPKFWDKNKISFFSVLLFPVSLLIKVLSFFKRFLTKTNQSSIPIICVGNIYLGGTGKTPLCIEIFSILKNLNMNPVFVRKKYDSFQDEADLQKQVGPVYQNKKRIEAVKEALQNKANVAILDDGFQDFSINKNLSIVCFNKKQWVGNGLTIPSGPLREGLSALKRANCVVINGEKNRDIENKIFSKNKEIKIFYAKYIKNNINEFKNKKV
;
A
#
# COMPACT_ATOMS: atom_id res chain seq x y z
N MET A 1 5.10 18.32 -9.68
CA MET A 1 6.06 18.80 -8.65
C MET A 1 6.75 17.57 -8.08
N ASN A 2 8.03 17.37 -8.39
CA ASN A 2 8.79 16.20 -7.90
C ASN A 2 9.04 16.38 -6.41
N PHE A 3 8.22 15.75 -5.59
CA PHE A 3 8.40 15.74 -4.14
C PHE A 3 9.59 14.84 -3.81
N PHE A 4 10.77 15.44 -3.66
CA PHE A 4 11.94 14.73 -3.18
C PHE A 4 11.76 14.40 -1.70
N LYS A 5 11.81 13.11 -1.40
CA LYS A 5 11.69 12.59 -0.04
C LYS A 5 12.76 13.22 0.87
N PRO A 6 12.39 13.92 1.96
CA PRO A 6 13.38 14.54 2.84
C PRO A 6 14.28 13.52 3.54
N LYS A 7 15.60 13.74 3.52
CA LYS A 7 16.59 12.83 4.13
C LYS A 7 16.36 12.61 5.63
N PHE A 8 15.77 13.57 6.33
CA PHE A 8 15.52 13.45 7.77
C PHE A 8 14.41 12.45 8.11
N TRP A 9 13.56 12.08 7.15
CA TRP A 9 12.54 11.04 7.35
C TRP A 9 13.14 9.66 7.58
N ASP A 10 14.29 9.37 6.97
CA ASP A 10 14.94 8.05 7.03
C ASP A 10 15.79 7.84 8.29
N LYS A 11 15.95 8.86 9.13
CA LYS A 11 16.68 8.76 10.38
C LYS A 11 15.81 8.09 11.45
N ASN A 12 16.40 7.21 12.25
CA ASN A 12 15.73 6.61 13.41
C ASN A 12 15.51 7.59 14.59
N LYS A 13 15.97 8.84 14.48
CA LYS A 13 15.87 9.88 15.51
C LYS A 13 15.02 11.05 14.98
N ILE A 14 14.25 11.66 15.87
CA ILE A 14 13.46 12.86 15.58
C ILE A 14 14.42 14.02 15.34
N SER A 15 14.34 14.66 14.18
CA SER A 15 15.15 15.84 13.84
C SER A 15 14.45 17.13 14.26
N PHE A 16 15.21 18.24 14.32
CA PHE A 16 14.65 19.58 14.52
C PHE A 16 13.50 19.88 13.54
N PHE A 17 13.70 19.60 12.24
CA PHE A 17 12.66 19.76 11.22
C PHE A 17 11.43 18.88 11.46
N SER A 18 11.62 17.68 12.03
CA SER A 18 10.49 16.81 12.40
C SER A 18 9.64 17.43 13.51
N VAL A 19 10.28 18.10 14.48
CA VAL A 19 9.59 18.81 15.57
C VAL A 19 8.87 20.05 15.03
N LEU A 20 9.55 20.84 14.19
CA LEU A 20 8.99 22.04 13.59
C LEU A 20 7.73 21.74 12.76
N LEU A 21 7.71 20.61 12.04
CA LEU A 21 6.59 20.17 11.20
C LEU A 21 5.51 19.38 11.96
N PHE A 22 5.72 19.13 13.26
CA PHE A 22 4.83 18.30 14.08
C PHE A 22 3.41 18.87 14.18
N PRO A 23 3.19 20.18 14.40
CA PRO A 23 1.84 20.76 14.43
C PRO A 23 1.05 20.50 13.14
N VAL A 24 1.72 20.61 11.98
CA VAL A 24 1.11 20.34 10.68
C VAL A 24 0.75 18.86 10.53
N SER A 25 1.61 17.98 11.04
CA SER A 25 1.37 16.53 11.00
C SER A 25 0.20 16.13 11.90
N LEU A 26 0.06 16.79 13.06
CA LEU A 26 -1.08 16.62 13.94
C LEU A 26 -2.38 17.08 13.27
N LEU A 27 -2.37 18.25 12.61
CA LEU A 27 -3.52 18.75 11.86
C LEU A 27 -3.97 17.76 10.78
N ILE A 28 -3.04 17.26 9.94
CA ILE A 28 -3.35 16.27 8.90
C ILE A 28 -3.91 14.99 9.50
N LYS A 29 -3.36 14.53 10.63
CA LYS A 29 -3.84 13.34 11.34
C LYS A 29 -5.28 13.53 11.84
N VAL A 30 -5.59 14.70 12.41
CA VAL A 30 -6.94 15.06 12.86
C VAL A 30 -7.92 15.11 11.69
N LEU A 31 -7.56 15.78 10.59
CA LEU A 31 -8.39 15.82 9.38
C LEU A 31 -8.63 14.42 8.80
N SER A 32 -7.59 13.57 8.79
CA SER A 32 -7.70 12.18 8.33
C SER A 32 -8.60 11.33 9.23
N PHE A 33 -8.56 11.57 10.54
CA PHE A 33 -9.44 10.93 11.52
C PHE A 33 -10.91 11.31 11.29
N PHE A 34 -11.22 12.60 11.14
CA PHE A 34 -12.56 13.06 10.82
C PHE A 34 -13.04 12.53 9.47
N LYS A 35 -12.19 12.59 8.44
CA LYS A 35 -12.51 12.02 7.12
C LYS A 35 -12.87 10.54 7.22
N ARG A 36 -12.11 9.75 7.98
CA ARG A 36 -12.40 8.34 8.21
C ARG A 36 -13.76 8.16 8.89
N PHE A 37 -14.07 8.94 9.92
CA PHE A 37 -15.34 8.86 10.65
C PHE A 37 -16.55 9.21 9.78
N LEU A 38 -16.40 10.21 8.90
CA LEU A 38 -17.47 10.66 8.00
C LEU A 38 -17.63 9.81 6.73
N THR A 39 -16.64 8.98 6.39
CA THR A 39 -16.66 8.21 5.15
C THR A 39 -17.59 7.00 5.30
N LYS A 40 -18.68 6.99 4.52
CA LYS A 40 -19.56 5.82 4.40
C LYS A 40 -18.80 4.66 3.73
N THR A 41 -18.71 3.53 4.43
CA THR A 41 -18.13 2.30 3.88
C THR A 41 -19.17 1.55 3.05
N ASN A 42 -18.80 1.19 1.82
CA ASN A 42 -19.63 0.40 0.92
C ASN A 42 -19.19 -1.07 0.97
N GLN A 43 -20.17 -1.96 0.98
CA GLN A 43 -19.95 -3.40 0.79
C GLN A 43 -19.88 -3.72 -0.71
N SER A 44 -19.09 -4.73 -1.05
CA SER A 44 -18.99 -5.28 -2.41
C SER A 44 -19.60 -6.68 -2.41
N SER A 45 -20.24 -7.05 -3.51
CA SER A 45 -20.72 -8.42 -3.75
C SER A 45 -19.60 -9.41 -4.03
N ILE A 46 -18.43 -8.93 -4.45
CA ILE A 46 -17.23 -9.74 -4.68
C ILE A 46 -16.16 -9.48 -3.61
N PRO A 47 -15.37 -10.50 -3.21
CA PRO A 47 -14.28 -10.34 -2.27
C PRO A 47 -13.24 -9.32 -2.75
N ILE A 48 -12.79 -8.52 -1.81
CA ILE A 48 -11.80 -7.46 -2.00
C ILE A 48 -10.53 -7.77 -1.23
N ILE A 49 -9.44 -7.92 -1.98
CA ILE A 49 -8.08 -8.05 -1.45
C ILE A 49 -7.38 -6.71 -1.64
N CYS A 50 -7.01 -6.05 -0.55
CA CYS A 50 -6.32 -4.77 -0.58
C CYS A 50 -4.84 -4.97 -0.31
N VAL A 51 -4.00 -4.54 -1.25
CA VAL A 51 -2.55 -4.45 -1.07
C VAL A 51 -2.18 -2.98 -0.94
N GLY A 52 -1.64 -2.60 0.21
CA GLY A 52 -1.31 -1.21 0.49
C GLY A 52 -0.07 -1.05 1.34
N ASN A 53 0.21 0.18 1.72
CA ASN A 53 1.27 0.49 2.68
C ASN A 53 0.84 1.68 3.56
N ILE A 54 1.60 1.93 4.62
CA ILE A 54 1.43 3.11 5.48
C ILE A 54 2.57 4.11 5.29
N TYR A 55 3.43 3.92 4.29
CA TYR A 55 4.69 4.64 4.10
C TYR A 55 4.70 5.35 2.75
N LEU A 56 5.15 6.60 2.71
CA LEU A 56 5.32 7.35 1.46
C LEU A 56 6.59 6.89 0.74
N GLY A 57 6.45 5.88 -0.12
CA GLY A 57 7.55 5.31 -0.90
C GLY A 57 7.25 3.91 -1.45
N GLY A 58 8.24 3.38 -2.17
CA GLY A 58 8.17 2.06 -2.80
C GLY A 58 8.33 0.92 -1.80
N THR A 59 7.21 0.31 -1.41
CA THR A 59 7.16 -0.93 -0.62
C THR A 59 6.85 -2.16 -1.48
N GLY A 60 6.91 -1.97 -2.80
CA GLY A 60 6.52 -2.85 -3.91
C GLY A 60 5.27 -3.69 -3.67
N LYS A 61 4.17 -2.93 -3.57
CA LYS A 61 2.79 -3.39 -3.64
C LYS A 61 2.46 -3.97 -5.02
N THR A 62 2.84 -3.27 -6.09
CA THR A 62 2.49 -3.62 -7.47
C THR A 62 2.97 -5.02 -7.88
N PRO A 63 4.23 -5.43 -7.62
CA PRO A 63 4.66 -6.80 -7.85
C PRO A 63 3.87 -7.83 -7.02
N LEU A 64 3.53 -7.51 -5.77
CA LEU A 64 2.71 -8.40 -4.93
C LEU A 64 1.27 -8.51 -5.46
N CYS A 65 0.68 -7.43 -5.98
CA CYS A 65 -0.62 -7.49 -6.64
C CYS A 65 -0.58 -8.45 -7.83
N ILE A 66 0.48 -8.38 -8.65
CA ILE A 66 0.67 -9.26 -9.81
C ILE A 66 0.78 -10.73 -9.37
N GLU A 67 1.56 -11.01 -8.33
CA GLU A 67 1.68 -12.37 -7.79
C GLU A 67 0.33 -12.91 -7.27
N ILE A 68 -0.41 -12.08 -6.52
CA ILE A 68 -1.75 -12.44 -6.03
C ILE A 68 -2.70 -12.70 -7.21
N PHE A 69 -2.63 -11.91 -8.28
CA PHE A 69 -3.43 -12.13 -9.47
C PHE A 69 -3.14 -13.50 -10.10
N SER A 70 -1.86 -13.86 -10.26
CA SER A 70 -1.44 -15.16 -10.78
C SER A 70 -1.93 -16.31 -9.91
N ILE A 71 -1.81 -16.20 -8.58
CA ILE A 71 -2.32 -17.19 -7.64
C ILE A 71 -3.84 -17.37 -7.81
N LEU A 72 -4.60 -16.28 -7.88
CA LEU A 72 -6.06 -16.34 -8.03
C LEU A 72 -6.46 -16.90 -9.40
N LYS A 73 -5.71 -16.61 -10.46
CA LYS A 73 -5.91 -17.23 -11.78
C LYS A 73 -5.68 -18.73 -11.74
N ASN A 74 -4.64 -19.20 -11.06
CA ASN A 74 -4.36 -20.63 -10.89
C ASN A 74 -5.44 -21.34 -10.06
N LEU A 75 -6.18 -20.60 -9.23
CA LEU A 75 -7.36 -21.07 -8.51
C LEU A 75 -8.65 -20.97 -9.34
N ASN A 76 -8.55 -20.79 -10.66
CA ASN A 76 -9.67 -20.65 -11.59
C ASN A 76 -10.62 -19.48 -11.27
N MET A 77 -10.12 -18.43 -10.63
CA MET A 77 -10.89 -17.20 -10.38
C MET A 77 -10.80 -16.22 -11.56
N ASN A 78 -11.68 -15.22 -11.54
CA ASN A 78 -11.67 -14.07 -12.45
C ASN A 78 -11.22 -12.81 -11.69
N PRO A 79 -9.93 -12.72 -11.30
CA PRO A 79 -9.41 -11.55 -10.63
C PRO A 79 -9.31 -10.36 -11.57
N VAL A 80 -9.39 -9.17 -10.97
CA VAL A 80 -9.12 -7.90 -11.64
C VAL A 80 -8.30 -6.99 -10.73
N PHE A 81 -7.57 -6.07 -11.34
CA PHE A 81 -6.94 -4.98 -10.61
C PHE A 81 -7.89 -3.78 -10.52
N VAL A 82 -7.95 -3.15 -9.36
CA VAL A 82 -8.70 -1.92 -9.14
C VAL A 82 -7.75 -0.84 -8.61
N ARG A 83 -7.70 0.28 -9.33
CA ARG A 83 -6.90 1.45 -8.95
C ARG A 83 -7.77 2.69 -8.88
N LYS A 84 -7.29 3.67 -8.13
CA LYS A 84 -7.83 5.03 -8.24
C LYS A 84 -7.19 5.71 -9.44
N LYS A 85 -8.01 6.35 -10.28
CA LYS A 85 -7.53 7.07 -11.47
C LYS A 85 -6.72 8.29 -11.05
N TYR A 86 -5.47 8.33 -11.50
CA TYR A 86 -4.51 9.41 -11.29
C TYR A 86 -3.63 9.48 -12.53
N ASP A 87 -3.45 10.68 -13.10
CA ASP A 87 -2.68 10.84 -14.34
C ASP A 87 -1.19 10.53 -14.15
N SER A 88 -0.69 10.63 -12.92
CA SER A 88 0.73 10.42 -12.57
C SER A 88 1.14 8.96 -12.34
N PHE A 89 0.22 8.00 -12.37
CA PHE A 89 0.49 6.57 -12.07
C PHE A 89 0.08 5.64 -13.22
N GLN A 90 0.25 6.13 -14.46
CA GLN A 90 -0.13 5.39 -15.66
C GLN A 90 0.80 4.20 -15.90
N ASP A 91 2.08 4.34 -15.59
CA ASP A 91 3.12 3.30 -15.65
C ASP A 91 2.77 2.07 -14.80
N GLU A 92 2.37 2.27 -13.54
CA GLU A 92 1.96 1.18 -12.65
C GLU A 92 0.71 0.45 -13.17
N ALA A 93 -0.20 1.20 -13.80
CA ALA A 93 -1.40 0.62 -14.40
C ALA A 93 -1.07 -0.19 -15.66
N ASP A 94 -0.18 0.32 -16.51
CA ASP A 94 0.21 -0.35 -17.73
C ASP A 94 0.98 -1.65 -17.43
N LEU A 95 1.80 -1.67 -16.37
CA LEU A 95 2.42 -2.89 -15.87
C LEU A 95 1.37 -3.94 -15.46
N GLN A 96 0.28 -3.54 -14.81
CA GLN A 96 -0.80 -4.46 -14.43
C GLN A 96 -1.62 -4.94 -15.63
N LYS A 97 -1.86 -4.07 -16.62
CA LYS A 97 -2.59 -4.41 -17.86
C LYS A 97 -1.90 -5.51 -18.67
N GLN A 98 -0.58 -5.61 -18.59
CA GLN A 98 0.18 -6.70 -19.24
C GLN A 98 -0.17 -8.08 -18.65
N VAL A 99 -0.68 -8.12 -17.41
CA VAL A 99 -0.99 -9.36 -16.70
C VAL A 99 -2.49 -9.64 -16.68
N GLY A 100 -3.33 -8.62 -16.57
CA GLY A 100 -4.77 -8.80 -16.49
C GLY A 100 -5.61 -7.53 -16.52
N PRO A 101 -6.95 -7.65 -16.44
CA PRO A 101 -7.85 -6.50 -16.53
C PRO A 101 -7.64 -5.49 -15.40
N VAL A 102 -7.57 -4.21 -15.75
CA VAL A 102 -7.39 -3.09 -14.81
C VAL A 102 -8.56 -2.13 -14.92
N TYR A 103 -9.26 -1.91 -13.80
CA TYR A 103 -10.36 -0.97 -13.69
C TYR A 103 -9.92 0.27 -12.90
N GLN A 104 -10.21 1.45 -13.44
CA GLN A 104 -9.79 2.71 -12.85
C GLN A 104 -10.95 3.70 -12.76
N ASN A 105 -11.15 4.27 -11.57
CA ASN A 105 -12.12 5.33 -11.38
C ASN A 105 -11.65 6.29 -10.28
N LYS A 106 -12.18 7.53 -10.24
CA LYS A 106 -11.94 8.47 -9.12
C LYS A 106 -12.39 7.86 -7.79
N LYS A 107 -13.48 7.09 -7.79
CA LYS A 107 -13.98 6.31 -6.66
C LYS A 107 -13.77 4.83 -6.96
N ARG A 108 -12.94 4.14 -6.17
CA ARG A 108 -12.63 2.71 -6.39
C ARG A 108 -13.88 1.81 -6.39
N ILE A 109 -14.94 2.19 -5.67
CA ILE A 109 -16.18 1.41 -5.60
C ILE A 109 -16.88 1.35 -6.96
N GLU A 110 -16.80 2.43 -7.75
CA GLU A 110 -17.38 2.44 -9.10
C GLU A 110 -16.57 1.56 -10.05
N ALA A 111 -15.23 1.54 -9.91
CA ALA A 111 -14.38 0.60 -10.65
C ALA A 111 -14.67 -0.87 -10.27
N VAL A 112 -14.98 -1.16 -9.00
CA VAL A 112 -15.41 -2.51 -8.56
C VAL A 112 -16.75 -2.89 -9.19
N LYS A 113 -17.72 -1.96 -9.27
CA LYS A 113 -19.02 -2.22 -9.91
C LYS A 113 -18.87 -2.48 -11.41
N GLU A 114 -18.03 -1.71 -12.09
CA GLU A 114 -17.71 -1.93 -13.50
C GLU A 114 -17.06 -3.30 -13.73
N ALA A 115 -16.12 -3.69 -12.86
CA ALA A 115 -15.52 -5.02 -12.91
C ALA A 115 -16.55 -6.14 -12.70
N LEU A 116 -17.49 -5.96 -11.77
CA LEU A 116 -18.56 -6.92 -11.51
C LEU A 116 -19.44 -7.15 -12.75
N GLN A 117 -19.79 -6.08 -13.47
CA GLN A 117 -20.55 -6.18 -14.72
C GLN A 117 -19.80 -7.00 -15.79
N ASN A 118 -18.47 -6.98 -15.74
CA ASN A 118 -17.59 -7.77 -16.59
C ASN A 118 -17.24 -9.15 -16.00
N LYS A 119 -18.08 -9.69 -15.11
CA LYS A 119 -17.96 -11.04 -14.54
C LYS A 119 -16.71 -11.28 -13.69
N ALA A 120 -16.09 -10.22 -13.16
CA ALA A 120 -15.07 -10.36 -12.14
C ALA A 120 -15.67 -10.98 -10.87
N ASN A 121 -14.93 -11.89 -10.23
CA ASN A 121 -15.37 -12.53 -8.99
C ASN A 121 -14.44 -12.24 -7.79
N VAL A 122 -13.34 -11.51 -7.99
CA VAL A 122 -12.45 -11.02 -6.93
C VAL A 122 -11.72 -9.76 -7.40
N ALA A 123 -11.60 -8.77 -6.53
CA ALA A 123 -10.93 -7.50 -6.84
C ALA A 123 -9.66 -7.30 -6.00
N ILE A 124 -8.56 -6.97 -6.67
CA ILE A 124 -7.28 -6.63 -6.05
C ILE A 124 -7.10 -5.12 -6.08
N LEU A 125 -7.18 -4.47 -4.92
CA LEU A 125 -6.97 -3.03 -4.78
C LEU A 125 -5.50 -2.74 -4.59
N ASP A 126 -4.89 -2.08 -5.58
CA ASP A 126 -3.54 -1.54 -5.43
C ASP A 126 -3.60 -0.13 -4.79
N ASP A 127 -2.77 0.04 -3.77
CA ASP A 127 -2.67 1.21 -2.92
C ASP A 127 -4.01 1.63 -2.27
N GLY A 128 -4.79 0.65 -1.83
CA GLY A 128 -6.14 0.86 -1.28
C GLY A 128 -6.22 1.03 0.24
N PHE A 129 -5.13 0.95 1.01
CA PHE A 129 -5.21 0.75 2.47
C PHE A 129 -5.82 1.94 3.24
N GLN A 130 -5.66 3.16 2.73
CA GLN A 130 -6.25 4.41 3.23
C GLN A 130 -7.68 4.66 2.68
N ASP A 131 -8.18 3.79 1.79
CA ASP A 131 -9.51 3.94 1.20
C ASP A 131 -10.56 3.31 2.11
N PHE A 132 -11.13 4.12 3.02
CA PHE A 132 -12.16 3.71 3.97
C PHE A 132 -13.56 3.59 3.36
N SER A 133 -13.74 4.01 2.09
CA SER A 133 -15.04 4.00 1.42
C SER A 133 -15.47 2.59 0.97
N ILE A 134 -14.60 1.59 1.12
CA ILE A 134 -14.81 0.23 0.65
C ILE A 134 -14.38 -0.75 1.73
N ASN A 135 -15.26 -1.70 2.05
CA ASN A 135 -14.92 -2.79 2.94
C ASN A 135 -13.94 -3.75 2.28
N LYS A 136 -12.92 -4.19 3.01
CA LYS A 136 -11.84 -5.04 2.50
C LYS A 136 -11.91 -6.37 3.22
N ASN A 137 -12.07 -7.47 2.50
CA ASN A 137 -12.11 -8.80 3.07
C ASN A 137 -10.73 -9.26 3.54
N LEU A 138 -9.68 -8.86 2.79
CA LEU A 138 -8.29 -9.11 3.14
C LEU A 138 -7.48 -7.84 2.95
N SER A 139 -6.81 -7.36 4.00
CA SER A 139 -5.92 -6.19 3.96
C SER A 139 -4.48 -6.60 4.25
N ILE A 140 -3.62 -6.39 3.25
CA ILE A 140 -2.20 -6.70 3.25
C ILE A 140 -1.41 -5.39 3.29
N VAL A 141 -0.55 -5.23 4.30
CA VAL A 141 0.32 -4.05 4.42
C VAL A 141 1.76 -4.43 4.06
N CYS A 142 2.30 -3.76 3.05
CA CYS A 142 3.65 -3.98 2.56
C CYS A 142 4.64 -3.03 3.24
N PHE A 143 5.79 -3.56 3.63
CA PHE A 143 6.94 -2.79 4.09
C PHE A 143 8.21 -3.19 3.31
N ASN A 144 9.17 -2.29 3.29
CA ASN A 144 10.52 -2.58 2.84
C ASN A 144 11.46 -2.51 4.05
N LYS A 145 12.22 -3.58 4.34
CA LYS A 145 13.17 -3.63 5.47
C LYS A 145 14.12 -2.42 5.46
N LYS A 146 14.60 -2.01 4.28
CA LYS A 146 15.55 -0.90 4.12
C LYS A 146 14.97 0.47 4.47
N GLN A 147 13.65 0.62 4.37
CA GLN A 147 12.96 1.91 4.55
C GLN A 147 11.94 1.89 5.68
N TRP A 148 11.93 0.83 6.50
CA TRP A 148 10.96 0.50 7.55
C TRP A 148 9.89 1.57 7.84
N VAL A 149 9.99 2.32 8.95
CA VAL A 149 9.04 3.40 9.31
C VAL A 149 9.74 4.75 9.46
N GLY A 150 11.04 4.81 9.11
CA GLY A 150 11.86 6.00 9.31
C GLY A 150 11.85 6.49 10.77
N ASN A 151 11.65 7.78 10.96
CA ASN A 151 11.52 8.41 12.27
C ASN A 151 10.21 8.09 13.02
N GLY A 152 9.31 7.29 12.42
CA GLY A 152 8.05 6.85 13.05
C GLY A 152 6.94 7.90 13.09
N LEU A 153 7.16 9.09 12.52
CA LEU A 153 6.16 10.17 12.47
C LEU A 153 5.39 10.16 11.15
N THR A 154 4.19 10.75 11.18
CA THR A 154 3.38 10.94 9.97
C THR A 154 3.82 12.17 9.19
N ILE A 155 3.45 12.21 7.91
CA ILE A 155 3.69 13.37 7.03
C ILE A 155 3.12 14.67 7.62
N PRO A 156 3.79 15.82 7.43
CA PRO A 156 5.13 16.00 6.86
C PRO A 156 6.32 15.78 7.83
N SER A 157 6.09 15.52 9.12
CA SER A 157 7.18 15.31 10.10
C SER A 157 7.97 14.04 9.87
N GLY A 158 7.36 13.05 9.21
CA GLY A 158 7.98 11.77 8.89
C GLY A 158 7.37 11.16 7.64
N PRO A 159 7.82 9.96 7.26
CA PRO A 159 7.45 9.35 6.00
C PRO A 159 6.09 8.63 6.04
N LEU A 160 5.46 8.49 7.20
CA LEU A 160 4.26 7.68 7.32
C LEU A 160 3.00 8.42 6.85
N ARG A 161 2.18 7.76 6.03
CA ARG A 161 0.81 8.22 5.70
C ARG A 161 -0.15 8.00 6.87
N GLU A 162 0.07 6.92 7.62
CA GLU A 162 -0.64 6.59 8.85
C GLU A 162 0.36 6.00 9.87
N GLY A 163 0.15 6.23 11.17
CA GLY A 163 0.99 5.62 12.20
C GLY A 163 0.90 4.09 12.22
N LEU A 164 1.84 3.41 12.87
CA LEU A 164 1.86 1.94 12.97
C LEU A 164 0.58 1.35 13.60
N SER A 165 -0.19 2.14 14.35
CA SER A 165 -1.49 1.71 14.88
C SER A 165 -2.50 1.32 13.78
N ALA A 166 -2.29 1.75 12.54
CA ALA A 166 -3.12 1.32 11.41
C ALA A 166 -3.02 -0.19 11.12
N LEU A 167 -1.96 -0.86 11.59
CA LEU A 167 -1.80 -2.32 11.49
C LEU A 167 -2.89 -3.11 12.25
N LYS A 168 -3.63 -2.48 13.16
CA LYS A 168 -4.84 -3.05 13.76
C LYS A 168 -5.90 -3.43 12.72
N ARG A 169 -5.88 -2.79 11.54
CA ARG A 169 -6.81 -3.05 10.43
C ARG A 169 -6.26 -4.03 9.37
N ALA A 170 -5.03 -4.48 9.54
CA ALA A 170 -4.38 -5.36 8.59
C ALA A 170 -4.53 -6.82 9.03
N ASN A 171 -4.76 -7.71 8.06
CA ASN A 171 -4.83 -9.15 8.30
C ASN A 171 -3.44 -9.80 8.21
N CYS A 172 -2.59 -9.27 7.33
CA CYS A 172 -1.20 -9.68 7.24
C CYS A 172 -0.29 -8.54 6.81
N VAL A 173 1.00 -8.76 7.03
CA VAL A 173 2.09 -7.89 6.63
C VAL A 173 3.04 -8.67 5.72
N VAL A 174 3.45 -8.05 4.62
CA VAL A 174 4.52 -8.55 3.75
C VAL A 174 5.72 -7.62 3.86
N ILE A 175 6.87 -8.16 4.25
CA ILE A 175 8.12 -7.42 4.38
C ILE A 175 9.03 -7.83 3.24
N ASN A 176 9.35 -6.90 2.36
CA ASN A 176 10.43 -7.08 1.40
C ASN A 176 11.79 -6.92 2.11
N GLY A 177 12.53 -8.02 2.21
CA GLY A 177 13.80 -8.12 2.91
C GLY A 177 13.90 -9.37 3.76
N GLU A 178 14.99 -9.48 4.51
CA GLU A 178 15.21 -10.62 5.41
C GLU A 178 14.47 -10.46 6.75
N LYS A 179 14.32 -11.59 7.45
CA LYS A 179 13.74 -11.64 8.79
C LYS A 179 14.45 -10.68 9.75
N ASN A 180 13.67 -9.98 10.56
CA ASN A 180 14.18 -9.06 11.57
C ASN A 180 13.22 -9.04 12.77
N ARG A 181 13.71 -9.53 13.92
CA ARG A 181 12.90 -9.69 15.14
C ARG A 181 12.41 -8.37 15.72
N ASP A 182 13.19 -7.29 15.61
CA ASP A 182 12.78 -5.98 16.13
C ASP A 182 11.60 -5.40 15.36
N ILE A 183 11.58 -5.61 14.03
CA ILE A 183 10.46 -5.24 13.17
C ILE A 183 9.23 -6.08 13.52
N GLU A 184 9.38 -7.40 13.66
CA GLU A 184 8.30 -8.30 14.07
C GLU A 184 7.70 -7.88 15.42
N ASN A 185 8.54 -7.63 16.43
CA ASN A 185 8.10 -7.19 17.76
C ASN A 185 7.32 -5.87 17.70
N LYS A 186 7.77 -4.91 16.87
CA LYS A 186 7.05 -3.64 16.66
C LYS A 186 5.68 -3.87 16.00
N ILE A 187 5.58 -4.79 15.04
CA ILE A 187 4.32 -5.17 14.39
C ILE A 187 3.38 -5.85 15.41
N PHE A 188 3.87 -6.87 16.12
CA PHE A 188 3.10 -7.60 17.13
C PHE A 188 2.62 -6.72 18.28
N SER A 189 3.36 -5.67 18.62
CA SER A 189 2.92 -4.66 19.60
C SER A 189 1.64 -3.92 19.18
N LYS A 190 1.29 -3.92 17.88
CA LYS A 190 0.10 -3.24 17.33
C LYS A 190 -1.01 -4.21 16.98
N ASN A 191 -0.67 -5.43 16.55
CA ASN A 191 -1.61 -6.49 16.27
C ASN A 191 -0.94 -7.84 16.55
N LYS A 192 -1.34 -8.53 17.62
CA LYS A 192 -0.70 -9.79 18.07
C LYS A 192 -1.00 -10.97 17.15
N GLU A 193 -2.12 -10.95 16.42
CA GLU A 193 -2.60 -12.05 15.59
C GLU A 193 -2.20 -11.91 14.12
N ILE A 194 -1.52 -10.79 13.77
CA ILE A 194 -1.17 -10.50 12.38
C ILE A 194 -0.13 -11.49 11.86
N LYS A 195 -0.37 -12.02 10.66
CA LYS A 195 0.59 -12.91 9.98
C LYS A 195 1.67 -12.06 9.30
N ILE A 196 2.94 -12.44 9.45
CA ILE A 196 4.08 -11.77 8.83
C ILE A 196 4.69 -12.71 7.79
N PHE A 197 4.81 -12.21 6.56
CA PHE A 197 5.44 -12.90 5.44
C PHE A 197 6.65 -12.11 4.97
N TYR A 198 7.65 -12.83 4.47
CA TYR A 198 8.86 -12.25 3.90
C TYR A 198 8.93 -12.50 2.41
N ALA A 199 9.28 -11.46 1.66
CA ALA A 199 9.49 -11.52 0.22
C ALA A 199 10.88 -10.95 -0.11
N LYS A 200 11.43 -11.37 -1.25
CA LYS A 200 12.66 -10.79 -1.81
C LYS A 200 12.40 -10.42 -3.27
N TYR A 201 12.73 -9.20 -3.66
CA TYR A 201 12.74 -8.85 -5.08
C TYR A 201 13.89 -9.54 -5.79
N ILE A 202 13.54 -10.22 -6.87
CA ILE A 202 14.47 -10.73 -7.86
C ILE A 202 14.50 -9.69 -8.98
N LYS A 203 15.68 -9.14 -9.25
CA LYS A 203 15.86 -8.18 -10.33
C LYS A 203 16.05 -8.96 -11.62
N ASN A 204 15.07 -8.90 -12.51
CA ASN A 204 15.19 -9.47 -13.84
C ASN A 204 15.94 -8.50 -14.76
N ASN A 205 16.64 -9.03 -15.75
CA ASN A 205 17.27 -8.27 -16.83
C ASN A 205 18.23 -7.15 -16.38
N ILE A 206 18.87 -7.29 -15.21
CA ILE A 206 19.75 -6.22 -14.68
C ILE A 206 20.90 -5.86 -15.64
N ASN A 207 21.30 -6.82 -16.49
CA ASN A 207 22.31 -6.64 -17.51
C ASN A 207 21.88 -5.68 -18.63
N GLU A 208 20.58 -5.59 -18.95
CA GLU A 208 20.05 -4.70 -20.00
C GLU A 208 20.09 -3.21 -19.60
N PHE A 209 20.22 -2.95 -18.29
CA PHE A 209 20.28 -1.63 -17.70
C PHE A 209 21.68 -1.25 -17.20
N LYS A 210 22.66 -2.16 -17.31
CA LYS A 210 24.06 -1.81 -17.03
C LYS A 210 24.47 -0.69 -17.99
N ASN A 211 25.02 0.39 -17.45
CA ASN A 211 25.52 1.58 -18.16
C ASN A 211 24.45 2.43 -18.88
N LYS A 212 23.15 2.16 -18.69
CA LYS A 212 22.10 3.08 -19.13
C LYS A 212 21.76 4.07 -18.02
N LYS A 213 21.60 5.35 -18.34
CA LYS A 213 20.93 6.31 -17.44
C LYS A 213 19.44 5.99 -17.47
N VAL A 214 18.93 5.46 -16.37
CA VAL A 214 17.50 5.20 -16.12
C VAL A 214 16.98 6.28 -15.20
#